data_AF-A0A2W5QRJ7-F1
#
_entry.id   AF-A0A2W5QRJ7-F1
#
_cell.length_a   1.000
_cell.length_b   1.000
_cell.length_c   1.000
_cell.angle_alpha   90.00
_cell.angle_beta   90.00
_cell.angle_gamma   90.00
#
_symmetry.space_group_name_H-M   'P 1'
#
loop_
_entity.id
_entity.type
_entity.pdbx_description
1 polymer ?
#
loop_
_entity_poly.entity_id
_entity_poly.type
_entity_poly.pdbx_seq_one_letter_code
_entity_poly.pdbx_strand_id
1 'polypeptide(L)'
;MIFRSYPRNSPQAAARILAAALLANGDIKAAEWQRLVDTNAVERLGLQGLQWHGVVDDLCQDLLSGACTGRECLIDAGTLAAWLDEVDDSRQRALVIELCTQVIEADGEVHPGESLVLRAALEHWVMPMEDQARVEPLIYGLDFQVMPRQGLSAGA
;
A
#
# COMPACT_ATOMS: atom_id res chain seq x y z
N MET A 1 -4.11 -3.32 19.34
CA MET A 1 -3.32 -4.28 18.54
C MET A 1 -1.87 -4.07 18.93
N ILE A 2 -1.09 -5.11 19.18
CA ILE A 2 0.36 -4.97 19.37
C ILE A 2 0.99 -5.55 18.11
N PHE A 3 1.40 -4.68 17.21
CA PHE A 3 2.17 -5.08 16.03
C PHE A 3 3.64 -5.19 16.40
N ARG A 4 4.35 -6.12 15.76
CA ARG A 4 5.82 -6.17 15.88
C ARG A 4 6.41 -4.87 15.36
N SER A 5 7.51 -4.39 15.94
CA SER A 5 8.21 -3.19 15.47
C SER A 5 9.50 -3.60 14.77
N TYR A 6 9.84 -2.91 13.69
CA TYR A 6 11.12 -3.07 13.02
C TYR A 6 12.05 -1.91 13.37
N PRO A 7 13.39 -2.09 13.30
CA PRO A 7 14.31 -0.98 13.50
C PRO A 7 14.03 0.15 12.51
N ARG A 8 14.18 1.40 12.94
CA ARG A 8 13.98 2.57 12.08
C ARG A 8 14.86 2.52 10.84
N ASN A 9 14.29 2.87 9.69
CA ASN A 9 14.88 2.83 8.35
C ASN A 9 15.39 1.44 7.95
N SER A 10 14.92 0.38 8.60
CA SER A 10 15.25 -0.97 8.17
C SER A 10 14.52 -1.31 6.87
N PRO A 11 15.11 -2.17 6.02
CA PRO A 11 14.43 -2.75 4.86
C PRO A 11 13.07 -3.37 5.21
N GLN A 12 12.97 -4.01 6.39
CA GLN A 12 11.76 -4.65 6.89
C GLN A 12 10.64 -3.66 7.22
N ALA A 13 10.97 -2.50 7.82
CA ALA A 13 10.00 -1.45 8.10
C ALA A 13 9.34 -0.93 6.81
N ALA A 14 10.15 -0.66 5.78
CA ALA A 14 9.65 -0.24 4.47
C ALA A 14 8.86 -1.35 3.75
N ALA A 15 9.35 -2.59 3.81
CA ALA A 15 8.67 -3.72 3.20
C ALA A 15 7.32 -4.00 3.86
N ARG A 16 7.15 -3.77 5.16
CA ARG A 16 5.86 -3.92 5.83
C ARG A 16 4.83 -2.95 5.27
N ILE A 17 5.21 -1.71 4.94
CA ILE A 17 4.30 -0.73 4.34
C ILE A 17 3.88 -1.20 2.94
N LEU A 18 4.81 -1.71 2.14
CA LEU A 18 4.50 -2.29 0.82
C LEU A 18 3.59 -3.53 0.93
N ALA A 19 3.88 -4.43 1.87
CA ALA A 19 3.06 -5.60 2.13
C ALA A 19 1.64 -5.22 2.63
N ALA A 20 1.53 -4.15 3.43
CA ALA A 20 0.24 -3.63 3.87
C ALA A 20 -0.59 -3.08 2.71
N ALA A 21 0.04 -2.41 1.74
CA ALA A 21 -0.63 -1.95 0.52
C ALA A 21 -1.17 -3.12 -0.30
N LEU A 22 -0.37 -4.19 -0.46
CA LEU A 22 -0.75 -5.43 -1.16
C LEU A 22 -1.87 -6.21 -0.47
N LEU A 23 -1.89 -6.22 0.86
CA LEU A 23 -2.84 -7.02 1.64
C LEU A 23 -4.07 -6.23 2.09
N ALA A 24 -4.21 -4.96 1.69
CA ALA A 24 -5.20 -4.06 2.25
C ALA A 24 -6.66 -4.51 2.01
N ASN A 25 -6.89 -5.23 0.92
CA ASN A 25 -8.17 -5.82 0.51
C ASN A 25 -8.30 -7.31 0.92
N GLY A 26 -7.25 -7.92 1.47
CA GLY A 26 -7.20 -9.33 1.89
C GLY A 26 -6.85 -10.33 0.78
N ASP A 27 -6.54 -9.90 -0.44
CA ASP A 27 -6.13 -10.77 -1.55
C ASP A 27 -5.09 -10.10 -2.45
N ILE A 28 -4.05 -10.84 -2.85
CA ILE A 28 -3.01 -10.33 -3.75
C ILE A 28 -3.34 -10.79 -5.17
N LYS A 29 -3.68 -9.84 -6.05
CA LYS A 29 -4.00 -10.16 -7.44
C LYS A 29 -2.73 -10.56 -8.20
N ALA A 30 -2.89 -11.42 -9.21
CA ALA A 30 -1.76 -11.89 -10.02
C ALA A 30 -1.00 -10.74 -10.72
N ALA A 31 -1.70 -9.68 -11.12
CA ALA A 31 -1.08 -8.51 -11.75
C ALA A 31 -0.20 -7.71 -10.77
N GLU A 32 -0.66 -7.51 -9.54
CA GLU A 32 0.08 -6.82 -8.46
C GLU A 32 1.35 -7.62 -8.11
N TRP A 33 1.20 -8.95 -7.98
CA TRP A 33 2.33 -9.84 -7.75
C TRP A 33 3.35 -9.79 -8.89
N GLN A 34 2.88 -9.87 -10.14
CA GLN A 34 3.77 -9.80 -11.30
C GLN A 34 4.50 -8.45 -11.34
N ARG A 35 3.82 -7.34 -11.02
CA ARG A 35 4.43 -6.02 -10.95
C ARG A 35 5.50 -5.93 -9.85
N LEU A 36 5.25 -6.53 -8.68
CA LEU A 36 6.24 -6.60 -7.61
C LEU A 36 7.52 -7.34 -8.05
N VAL A 37 7.37 -8.42 -8.81
CA VAL A 37 8.49 -9.18 -9.38
C VAL A 37 9.22 -8.37 -10.47
N ASP A 38 8.49 -7.82 -11.44
CA ASP A 38 9.07 -7.10 -12.58
C ASP A 38 9.86 -5.85 -12.15
N THR A 39 9.44 -5.22 -11.05
CA THR A 39 10.08 -4.03 -10.49
C THR A 39 11.25 -4.35 -9.56
N ASN A 40 11.50 -5.64 -9.26
CA ASN A 40 12.44 -6.10 -8.23
C ASN A 40 12.25 -5.34 -6.91
N ALA A 41 10.99 -5.11 -6.51
CA ALA A 41 10.65 -4.22 -5.40
C ALA A 41 11.34 -4.63 -4.09
N VAL A 42 11.41 -5.94 -3.84
CA VAL A 42 12.01 -6.52 -2.63
C VAL A 42 13.51 -6.20 -2.56
N GLU A 43 14.22 -6.42 -3.65
CA GLU A 43 15.66 -6.14 -3.76
C GLU A 43 15.95 -4.64 -3.68
N ARG A 44 15.09 -3.82 -4.30
CA ARG A 44 15.20 -2.36 -4.23
C ARG A 44 15.05 -1.82 -2.81
N LEU A 45 14.21 -2.45 -1.99
CA LEU A 45 14.09 -2.15 -0.55
C LEU A 45 15.28 -2.66 0.28
N GLY A 46 16.22 -3.40 -0.31
CA GLY A 46 17.37 -3.97 0.36
C GLY A 46 17.09 -5.30 1.06
N LEU A 47 16.01 -5.99 0.67
CA LEU A 47 15.66 -7.31 1.17
C LEU A 47 16.02 -8.41 0.16
N GLN A 48 16.14 -9.63 0.68
CA GLN A 48 16.13 -10.86 -0.10
C GLN A 48 14.75 -11.51 -0.03
N GLY A 49 14.42 -12.37 -1.00
CA GLY A 49 13.13 -13.07 -1.06
C GLY A 49 12.71 -13.72 0.25
N LEU A 50 13.59 -14.45 0.95
CA LEU A 50 13.25 -15.08 2.24
C LEU A 50 12.89 -14.06 3.34
N GLN A 51 13.52 -12.88 3.33
CA GLN A 51 13.23 -11.83 4.29
C GLN A 51 11.89 -11.15 3.99
N TRP A 52 11.54 -11.00 2.71
CA TRP A 52 10.22 -10.53 2.29
C TRP A 52 9.11 -11.46 2.79
N HIS A 53 9.25 -12.77 2.57
CA HIS A 53 8.26 -13.74 3.06
C HIS A 53 8.10 -13.66 4.58
N GLY A 54 9.19 -13.50 5.33
CA GLY A 54 9.13 -13.29 6.78
C GLY A 54 8.34 -12.05 7.18
N VAL A 55 8.52 -10.93 6.49
CA VAL A 55 7.76 -9.68 6.74
C VAL A 55 6.27 -9.86 6.43
N VAL A 56 5.94 -10.54 5.34
CA VAL A 56 4.55 -10.83 4.97
C VAL A 56 3.90 -11.77 5.98
N ASP A 57 4.61 -12.82 6.41
CA ASP A 57 4.12 -13.77 7.42
C ASP A 57 3.91 -13.08 8.78
N ASP A 58 4.85 -12.25 9.23
CA ASP A 58 4.73 -11.45 10.45
C ASP A 58 3.49 -10.55 10.40
N LEU A 59 3.29 -9.84 9.28
CA LEU A 59 2.14 -8.98 9.08
C LEU A 59 0.83 -9.77 9.08
N CYS A 60 0.74 -10.87 8.34
CA CYS A 60 -0.43 -11.74 8.31
C CYS A 60 -0.77 -12.27 9.71
N GLN A 61 0.23 -12.72 10.47
CA GLN A 61 0.02 -13.16 11.85
C GLN A 61 -0.50 -12.04 12.75
N ASP A 62 0.07 -10.84 12.65
CA ASP A 62 -0.35 -9.69 13.45
C ASP A 62 -1.80 -9.30 13.12
N LEU A 63 -2.15 -9.26 11.82
CA LEU A 63 -3.51 -8.98 11.35
C LEU A 63 -4.52 -10.03 11.85
N LEU A 64 -4.19 -11.32 11.74
CA LEU A 64 -5.04 -12.41 12.24
C LEU A 64 -5.20 -12.38 13.77
N SER A 65 -4.14 -12.04 14.51
CA SER A 65 -4.17 -12.00 15.97
C SER A 65 -4.99 -10.83 16.53
N GLY A 66 -5.11 -9.73 15.77
CA GLY A 66 -5.83 -8.53 16.18
C GLY A 66 -7.20 -8.35 15.52
N ALA A 67 -7.59 -9.22 14.59
CA ALA A 67 -8.89 -9.17 13.92
C ALA A 67 -10.04 -9.40 14.92
N CYS A 68 -10.62 -8.32 15.42
CA CYS A 68 -11.96 -8.37 16.02
C CYS A 68 -12.96 -8.64 14.89
N THR A 69 -13.68 -9.77 14.99
CA THR A 69 -14.78 -10.14 14.09
C THR A 69 -15.69 -8.95 13.79
N GLY A 70 -15.66 -8.44 12.56
CA GLY A 70 -16.66 -7.49 12.04
C GLY A 70 -16.21 -6.06 11.71
N ARG A 71 -14.91 -5.72 11.65
CA ARG A 71 -14.46 -4.41 11.12
C ARG A 71 -13.93 -4.53 9.69
N GLU A 72 -14.42 -3.63 8.82
CA GLU A 72 -14.11 -3.52 7.38
C GLU A 72 -12.68 -3.00 7.10
N CYS A 73 -11.90 -2.67 8.13
CA CYS A 73 -10.54 -2.15 7.98
C CYS A 73 -9.59 -2.97 8.86
N LEU A 74 -8.67 -3.71 8.24
CA LEU A 74 -7.69 -4.58 8.92
C LEU A 74 -6.60 -3.78 9.66
N ILE A 75 -6.34 -2.53 9.24
CA ILE A 75 -5.31 -1.65 9.79
C ILE A 75 -5.94 -0.29 10.07
N ASP A 76 -5.83 0.22 11.31
CA ASP A 76 -6.29 1.56 11.66
C ASP A 76 -5.24 2.65 11.37
N ALA A 77 -5.69 3.91 11.25
CA ALA A 77 -4.83 5.03 10.91
C ALA A 77 -3.69 5.28 11.92
N GLY A 78 -3.91 5.01 13.21
CA GLY A 78 -2.89 5.20 14.25
C GLY A 78 -1.77 4.16 14.15
N THR A 79 -2.14 2.91 13.87
CA THR A 79 -1.17 1.84 13.57
C THR A 79 -0.33 2.19 12.34
N LEU A 80 -0.98 2.63 11.27
CA LEU A 80 -0.30 2.96 10.02
C LEU A 80 0.66 4.15 10.20
N ALA A 81 0.26 5.19 10.93
CA ALA A 81 1.13 6.31 11.29
C ALA A 81 2.38 5.84 12.06
N ALA A 82 2.22 4.91 13.02
CA ALA A 82 3.36 4.36 13.76
C ALA A 82 4.33 3.57 12.86
N TRP A 83 3.84 2.90 11.82
CA TRP A 83 4.71 2.24 10.83
C TRP A 83 5.42 3.25 9.93
N LEU A 84 4.74 4.32 9.53
CA LEU A 84 5.31 5.40 8.75
C LEU A 84 6.39 6.17 9.53
N ASP A 85 6.28 6.26 10.86
CA ASP A 85 7.30 6.78 11.78
C ASP A 85 8.56 5.90 11.87
N GLU A 86 8.49 4.64 11.43
CA GLU A 86 9.68 3.78 11.35
C GLU A 86 10.52 4.09 10.09
N VAL A 87 10.01 4.89 9.14
CA VAL A 87 10.73 5.30 7.93
C VAL A 87 10.91 6.83 7.91
N ASP A 88 12.09 7.28 8.36
CA ASP A 88 12.49 8.68 8.45
C ASP A 88 13.30 9.15 7.23
N ASP A 89 14.02 8.24 6.56
CA ASP A 89 14.87 8.58 5.44
C ASP A 89 14.06 8.98 4.19
N SER A 90 14.27 10.20 3.71
CA SER A 90 13.55 10.76 2.55
C SER A 90 13.65 9.92 1.28
N ARG A 91 14.79 9.24 1.04
CA ARG A 91 14.95 8.40 -0.16
C ARG A 91 14.18 7.10 0.00
N GLN A 92 14.18 6.53 1.20
CA GLN A 92 13.41 5.34 1.51
C GLN A 92 11.90 5.62 1.45
N ARG A 93 11.44 6.79 1.91
CA ARG A 93 10.04 7.24 1.76
C ARG A 93 9.63 7.30 0.28
N ALA A 94 10.42 8.01 -0.54
CA ALA A 94 10.15 8.12 -1.97
C ALA A 94 10.12 6.75 -2.66
N LEU A 95 11.04 5.85 -2.30
CA LEU A 95 11.07 4.50 -2.83
C LEU A 95 9.83 3.68 -2.42
N VAL A 96 9.40 3.76 -1.16
CA VAL A 96 8.18 3.08 -0.70
C VAL A 96 6.96 3.59 -1.46
N ILE A 97 6.82 4.91 -1.61
CA ILE A 97 5.73 5.51 -2.39
C ILE A 97 5.74 5.03 -3.83
N GLU A 98 6.91 5.05 -4.48
CA GLU A 98 7.07 4.61 -5.85
C GLU A 98 6.61 3.16 -6.03
N LEU A 99 7.08 2.26 -5.16
CA LEU A 99 6.76 0.84 -5.22
C LEU A 99 5.29 0.56 -4.91
N CYS A 100 4.72 1.21 -3.89
CA CYS A 100 3.30 1.08 -3.57
C CYS A 100 2.43 1.56 -4.74
N THR A 101 2.76 2.69 -5.35
CA THR A 101 2.04 3.22 -6.52
C THR A 101 2.08 2.21 -7.67
N GLN A 102 3.27 1.70 -8.02
CA GLN A 102 3.43 0.75 -9.12
C GLN A 102 2.58 -0.50 -8.91
N VAL A 103 2.59 -1.04 -7.69
CA VAL A 103 1.84 -2.26 -7.37
C VAL A 103 0.33 -2.02 -7.36
N ILE A 104 -0.14 -0.93 -6.76
CA ILE A 104 -1.58 -0.60 -6.70
C ILE A 104 -2.16 -0.30 -8.09
N GLU A 105 -1.37 0.29 -9.00
CA GLU A 105 -1.81 0.56 -10.37
C GLU A 105 -1.73 -0.67 -11.30
N ALA A 106 -1.25 -1.81 -10.81
CA ALA A 106 -0.86 -2.93 -11.68
C ALA A 106 -2.01 -3.53 -12.49
N ASP A 107 -3.23 -3.55 -11.95
CA ASP A 107 -4.42 -4.09 -12.59
C ASP A 107 -5.38 -3.01 -13.13
N GLY A 108 -5.07 -1.73 -12.87
CA GLY A 108 -5.89 -0.59 -13.26
C GLY A 108 -7.12 -0.35 -12.37
N GLU A 109 -7.27 -1.09 -11.27
CA GLU A 109 -8.37 -0.93 -10.31
C GLU A 109 -7.83 -0.62 -8.91
N VAL A 110 -7.93 0.64 -8.49
CA VAL A 110 -7.55 1.03 -7.13
C VAL A 110 -8.72 0.78 -6.18
N HIS A 111 -8.53 -0.02 -5.13
CA HIS A 111 -9.53 -0.20 -4.10
C HIS A 111 -9.35 0.79 -2.92
N PRO A 112 -10.43 1.16 -2.21
CA PRO A 112 -10.33 2.08 -1.07
C PRO A 112 -9.33 1.62 0.02
N GLY A 113 -9.21 0.30 0.23
CA GLY A 113 -8.23 -0.27 1.16
C GLY A 113 -6.79 -0.03 0.73
N GLU A 114 -6.46 -0.23 -0.56
CA GLU A 114 -5.11 -0.02 -1.11
C GLU A 114 -4.69 1.46 -1.02
N SER A 115 -5.62 2.36 -1.34
CA SER A 115 -5.40 3.82 -1.24
C SER A 115 -5.21 4.32 0.19
N LEU A 116 -5.61 3.56 1.22
CA LEU A 116 -5.45 3.93 2.63
C LEU A 116 -3.98 4.12 2.99
N VAL A 117 -3.10 3.24 2.50
CA VAL A 117 -1.65 3.29 2.77
C VAL A 117 -1.04 4.54 2.15
N LEU A 118 -1.38 4.81 0.89
CA LEU A 118 -0.92 5.99 0.17
C LEU A 118 -1.45 7.30 0.79
N ARG A 119 -2.72 7.32 1.22
CA ARG A 119 -3.31 8.48 1.90
C ARG A 119 -2.63 8.76 3.23
N ALA A 120 -2.43 7.75 4.07
CA ALA A 120 -1.74 7.94 5.33
C ALA A 120 -0.29 8.42 5.10
N ALA A 121 0.39 7.89 4.09
CA ALA A 121 1.74 8.35 3.75
C ALA A 121 1.74 9.82 3.27
N LEU A 122 0.76 10.24 2.46
CA LEU A 122 0.60 11.63 2.03
C LEU A 122 0.33 12.58 3.19
N GLU A 123 -0.49 12.17 4.16
CA GLU A 123 -0.80 12.97 5.35
C GLU A 123 0.36 13.04 6.35
N HIS A 124 1.18 11.98 6.42
CA HIS A 124 2.22 11.83 7.46
C HIS A 124 3.62 12.24 6.99
N TRP A 125 3.97 12.02 5.74
CA TRP A 125 5.26 12.39 5.18
C TRP A 125 5.20 13.72 4.43
N VAL A 126 6.17 14.60 4.69
CA VAL A 126 6.42 15.75 3.83
C VAL A 126 7.06 15.26 2.55
N MET A 127 6.26 15.12 1.49
CA MET A 127 6.70 14.61 0.20
C MET A 127 7.09 15.73 -0.77
N PRO A 128 8.11 15.51 -1.63
CA PRO A 128 8.33 16.35 -2.81
C PRO A 128 7.09 16.37 -3.71
N MET A 129 6.91 17.47 -4.45
CA MET A 129 5.76 17.65 -5.34
C MET A 129 5.63 16.55 -6.41
N GLU A 130 6.73 15.98 -6.86
CA GLU A 130 6.73 14.87 -7.83
C GLU A 130 6.10 13.60 -7.25
N ASP A 131 6.46 13.24 -6.02
CA ASP A 131 5.91 12.06 -5.34
C ASP A 131 4.43 12.28 -4.99
N GLN A 132 4.07 13.50 -4.58
CA GLN A 132 2.69 13.88 -4.34
C GLN A 132 1.83 13.76 -5.61
N ALA A 133 2.30 14.28 -6.75
CA ALA A 133 1.58 14.22 -8.03
C ALA A 133 1.36 12.78 -8.53
N ARG A 134 2.21 11.84 -8.12
CA ARG A 134 2.06 10.40 -8.42
C ARG A 134 1.00 9.74 -7.56
N VAL A 135 0.86 10.17 -6.31
CA VAL A 135 -0.03 9.58 -5.31
C VAL A 135 -1.46 10.14 -5.38
N GLU A 136 -1.62 11.43 -5.65
CA GLU A 136 -2.92 12.11 -5.66
C GLU A 136 -3.97 11.45 -6.58
N PRO A 137 -3.65 11.00 -7.81
CA PRO A 137 -4.62 10.30 -8.67
C PRO A 137 -5.12 8.99 -8.08
N LEU A 138 -4.32 8.29 -7.28
CA LEU A 138 -4.70 7.01 -6.66
C LEU A 138 -5.56 7.19 -5.42
N ILE A 139 -5.42 8.32 -4.73
CA ILE A 139 -6.26 8.65 -3.59
C ILE A 139 -7.58 9.25 -4.05
N TYR A 140 -7.54 10.23 -4.96
CA TYR A 140 -8.69 11.05 -5.33
C TYR A 140 -9.31 10.67 -6.68
N GLY A 141 -8.63 9.90 -7.54
CA GLY A 141 -9.17 9.48 -8.84
C GLY A 141 -10.39 8.57 -8.73
N LEU A 142 -10.60 7.93 -7.57
CA LEU A 142 -11.80 7.14 -7.26
C LEU A 142 -13.05 8.02 -7.01
N ASP A 143 -12.88 9.25 -6.53
CA ASP A 143 -14.00 10.17 -6.30
C ASP A 143 -14.60 10.71 -7.61
N PHE A 144 -13.88 10.57 -8.73
CA PHE A 144 -14.24 11.10 -10.04
C PHE A 144 -14.42 10.02 -11.12
N GLN A 145 -14.86 8.80 -10.77
CA GLN A 145 -15.33 7.87 -11.80
C GLN A 145 -16.49 8.52 -12.60
N VAL A 146 -16.16 9.11 -13.74
CA VAL A 146 -17.13 9.59 -14.73
C VAL A 146 -17.82 8.35 -15.28
N MET A 147 -18.94 7.97 -14.67
CA MET A 147 -19.81 6.96 -15.23
C MET A 147 -20.22 7.44 -16.63
N PRO A 148 -19.91 6.68 -17.71
CA PRO A 148 -20.45 7.02 -19.02
C PRO A 148 -21.96 7.07 -18.87
N ARG A 149 -22.60 8.18 -19.27
CA ARG A 149 -24.06 8.27 -19.29
C ARG A 149 -24.54 7.05 -20.06
N GLN A 150 -25.16 6.10 -19.34
CA GLN A 150 -25.81 4.93 -19.93
C GLN A 150 -26.67 5.47 -21.06
N GLY A 151 -26.22 5.22 -22.29
CA GLY A 151 -26.87 5.74 -23.47
C GLY A 151 -28.31 5.26 -23.43
N LEU A 152 -29.24 6.21 -23.51
CA LEU A 152 -30.63 5.92 -23.85
C LEU A 152 -30.61 4.90 -24.99
N SER A 153 -31.00 3.67 -24.69
CA SER A 153 -31.34 2.69 -25.70
C SER A 153 -32.42 3.32 -26.55
N ALA A 154 -32.03 3.76 -27.74
CA ALA A 154 -32.95 4.20 -28.76
C ALA A 154 -33.84 3.00 -29.09
N GLY A 155 -35.07 3.05 -28.61
CA GLY A 155 -36.12 2.18 -29.09
C GLY A 155 -36.32 2.43 -30.57
N ALA A 156 -36.19 1.37 -31.36
CA ALA A 156 -36.73 1.24 -32.70
C ALA A 156 -37.22 -0.20 -32.86
#